data_AF-A0A9C9FXG2-F1
#
_entry.id   AF-A0A9C9FXG2-F1
#
_cell.length_a   1.000
_cell.length_b   1.000
_cell.length_c   1.000
_cell.angle_alpha   90.00
_cell.angle_beta   90.00
_cell.angle_gamma   90.00
#
_symmetry.space_group_name_H-M   'P 1'
#
loop_
_entity.id
_entity.type
_entity.pdbx_description
1 polymer ?
#
loop_
_entity_poly.entity_id
_entity_poly.type
_entity_poly.pdbx_seq_one_letter_code
_entity_poly.pdbx_strand_id
1 'polypeptide(L)'
;MHEAVARMVSKYECRSAEDYTHALREIMQEIALLGLWRSKFFEKAAFYGGTALRILYGLDRFSEDLDFSLLSPMHDFDIDRYSSALERELCAFGFDVRVEKRNQVVASPVKSAFLKTSTFNALLIISTDESIAREVPRGQVLKIKLEVDTDPPPGFSTESGFLLQPIPFAVRSYALPDLFASKMHAVLCLCRCIKQANTRLEQPLDSHYTTSLRIKP
;
A
#
# COMPACT_ATOMS: atom_id res chain seq x y z
N MET A 1 4.79 22.70 13.06
CA MET A 1 4.95 21.77 11.92
C MET A 1 6.42 21.38 11.79
N HIS A 2 6.74 20.09 11.69
CA HIS A 2 8.10 19.60 11.46
C HIS A 2 8.60 20.10 10.09
N GLU A 3 9.80 20.68 10.00
CA GLU A 3 10.28 21.37 8.78
C GLU A 3 10.27 20.46 7.54
N ALA A 4 10.70 19.20 7.70
CA ALA A 4 10.65 18.22 6.62
C ALA A 4 9.23 17.96 6.11
N VAL A 5 8.23 17.90 7.00
CA VAL A 5 6.83 17.71 6.63
C VAL A 5 6.31 18.93 5.88
N ALA A 6 6.67 20.15 6.31
CA ALA A 6 6.33 21.38 5.61
C ALA A 6 6.82 21.37 4.15
N ARG A 7 8.05 20.90 3.91
CA ARG A 7 8.64 20.77 2.56
C ARG A 7 7.98 19.68 1.71
N MET A 8 7.38 18.67 2.35
CA MET A 8 6.60 17.65 1.63
C MET A 8 5.23 18.22 1.24
N VAL A 9 4.55 18.90 2.17
CA VAL A 9 3.26 19.56 1.90
C VAL A 9 3.37 20.58 0.77
N SER A 10 4.47 21.32 0.67
CA SER A 10 4.65 22.32 -0.39
C SER A 10 4.68 21.78 -1.83
N LYS A 11 4.76 20.45 -2.02
CA LYS A 11 4.64 19.81 -3.35
C LYS A 11 3.20 19.75 -3.85
N TYR A 12 2.22 19.90 -2.96
CA TYR A 12 0.81 19.71 -3.28
C TYR A 12 0.10 21.06 -3.32
N GLU A 13 -0.76 21.24 -4.32
CA GLU A 13 -1.69 22.37 -4.36
C GLU A 13 -2.95 22.03 -3.59
N CYS A 14 -2.94 22.27 -2.27
CA CYS A 14 -4.10 21.97 -1.43
C CYS A 14 -5.08 23.16 -1.40
N ARG A 15 -6.29 22.98 -1.94
CA ARG A 15 -7.35 24.01 -1.97
C ARG A 15 -8.57 23.62 -1.13
N SER A 16 -8.73 22.33 -0.83
CA SER A 16 -9.85 21.75 -0.08
C SER A 16 -9.35 20.80 1.01
N ALA A 17 -10.20 20.48 1.99
CA ALA A 17 -9.92 19.45 2.99
C ALA A 17 -9.63 18.07 2.37
N GLU A 18 -10.21 17.77 1.21
CA GLU A 18 -9.94 16.56 0.47
C GLU A 18 -8.50 16.55 -0.08
N ASP A 19 -8.04 17.64 -0.69
CA ASP A 19 -6.66 17.75 -1.19
C ASP A 19 -5.64 17.57 -0.06
N TYR A 20 -5.90 18.19 1.09
CA TYR A 20 -5.06 18.01 2.27
C TYR A 20 -5.06 16.57 2.78
N THR A 21 -6.20 15.87 2.72
CA THR A 21 -6.30 14.46 3.12
C THR A 21 -5.53 13.55 2.16
N HIS A 22 -5.54 13.86 0.87
CA HIS A 22 -4.75 13.16 -0.15
C HIS A 22 -3.25 13.39 0.03
N ALA A 23 -2.84 14.65 0.21
CA ALA A 23 -1.46 15.01 0.51
C ALA A 23 -0.96 14.35 1.80
N LEU A 24 -1.78 14.36 2.86
CA LEU A 24 -1.47 13.71 4.13
C LEU A 24 -1.18 12.22 3.94
N ARG A 25 -2.03 11.53 3.16
CA ARG A 25 -1.88 10.11 2.89
C ARG A 25 -0.57 9.81 2.18
N GLU A 26 -0.24 10.56 1.13
CA GLU A 26 0.98 10.36 0.34
C GLU A 26 2.23 10.66 1.18
N ILE A 27 2.20 11.71 1.99
CA ILE A 27 3.26 12.05 2.96
C ILE A 27 3.49 10.91 3.95
N MET A 28 2.42 10.38 4.54
CA MET A 28 2.50 9.26 5.46
C MET A 28 2.99 7.97 4.78
N GLN A 29 2.64 7.74 3.52
CA GLN A 29 3.17 6.62 2.72
C GLN A 29 4.69 6.77 2.49
N GLU A 30 5.18 7.95 2.11
CA GLU A 30 6.61 8.22 1.95
C GLU A 30 7.39 8.02 3.27
N ILE A 31 6.85 8.50 4.39
CA ILE A 31 7.47 8.31 5.72
C ILE A 31 7.43 6.83 6.14
N ALA A 32 6.36 6.10 5.83
CA ALA A 32 6.29 4.67 6.07
C ALA A 32 7.36 3.91 5.27
N LEU A 33 7.55 4.26 3.99
CA LEU A 33 8.63 3.70 3.16
C LEU A 33 10.02 3.99 3.75
N LEU A 34 10.23 5.18 4.32
CA LEU A 34 11.46 5.50 5.05
C LEU A 34 11.65 4.61 6.29
N GLY A 35 10.59 4.39 7.07
CA GLY A 35 10.64 3.49 8.24
C GLY A 35 10.96 2.03 7.86
N LEU A 36 10.40 1.56 6.75
CA LEU A 36 10.73 0.25 6.17
C LEU A 36 12.18 0.19 5.70
N TRP A 37 12.68 1.23 5.04
CA TRP A 37 14.08 1.30 4.62
C TRP A 37 15.04 1.23 5.80
N ARG A 38 14.81 2.02 6.86
CA ARG A 38 15.65 2.02 8.08
C ARG A 38 15.64 0.69 8.83
N SER A 39 14.56 -0.06 8.71
CA SER A 39 14.42 -1.40 9.29
C SER A 39 14.90 -2.52 8.35
N LYS A 40 15.59 -2.17 7.25
CA LYS A 40 16.16 -3.11 6.27
C LYS A 40 15.13 -4.00 5.57
N PHE A 41 13.87 -3.56 5.51
CA PHE A 41 12.79 -4.29 4.86
C PHE A 41 13.11 -4.59 3.38
N PHE A 42 13.69 -3.63 2.66
CA PHE A 42 14.02 -3.75 1.23
C PHE A 42 15.18 -4.70 0.92
N GLU A 43 15.86 -5.25 1.94
CA GLU A 43 16.79 -6.37 1.74
C GLU A 43 16.05 -7.67 1.42
N LYS A 44 14.76 -7.78 1.83
CA LYS A 44 13.94 -8.98 1.70
C LYS A 44 12.73 -8.81 0.79
N ALA A 45 12.32 -7.58 0.50
CA ALA A 45 11.11 -7.28 -0.24
C ALA A 45 11.35 -6.19 -1.29
N ALA A 46 10.49 -6.18 -2.31
CA ALA A 46 10.40 -5.15 -3.32
C ALA A 46 9.00 -4.52 -3.32
N PHE A 47 8.96 -3.20 -3.47
CA PHE A 47 7.76 -2.41 -3.61
C PHE A 47 7.16 -2.57 -5.01
N TYR A 48 5.85 -2.79 -5.11
CA TYR A 48 5.19 -2.94 -6.39
C TYR A 48 3.78 -2.36 -6.39
N GLY A 49 3.04 -2.57 -7.47
CA GLY A 49 1.62 -2.27 -7.52
C GLY A 49 1.31 -0.80 -7.76
N GLY A 50 0.19 -0.37 -7.18
CA GLY A 50 -0.42 0.90 -7.49
C GLY A 50 0.42 2.10 -7.07
N THR A 51 0.82 2.07 -5.81
CA THR A 51 1.47 3.19 -5.14
C THR A 51 2.93 3.31 -5.53
N ALA A 52 3.60 2.21 -5.88
CA ALA A 52 4.95 2.25 -6.47
C ALA A 52 4.99 3.10 -7.74
N LEU A 53 4.02 2.93 -8.64
CA LEU A 53 3.92 3.73 -9.85
C LEU A 53 3.66 5.22 -9.56
N ARG A 54 2.84 5.53 -8.56
CA ARG A 54 2.56 6.90 -8.12
C ARG A 54 3.81 7.56 -7.55
N ILE A 55 4.43 6.94 -6.56
CA ILE A 55 5.52 7.52 -5.77
C ILE A 55 6.84 7.57 -6.56
N LEU A 56 7.15 6.55 -7.36
CA LEU A 56 8.44 6.48 -8.08
C LEU A 56 8.42 7.10 -9.48
N TYR A 57 7.26 7.11 -10.15
CA TYR A 57 7.15 7.57 -11.54
C TYR A 57 6.11 8.68 -11.75
N GLY A 58 5.48 9.18 -10.68
CA GLY A 58 4.59 10.35 -10.75
C GLY A 58 3.26 10.11 -11.47
N LEU A 59 2.74 8.88 -11.50
CA LEU A 59 1.44 8.61 -12.14
C LEU A 59 0.33 9.43 -11.49
N ASP A 60 -0.52 10.07 -12.29
CA ASP A 60 -1.62 10.91 -11.79
C ASP A 60 -2.85 10.07 -11.41
N ARG A 61 -2.72 9.30 -10.32
CA ARG A 61 -3.85 8.58 -9.72
C ARG A 61 -3.68 8.39 -8.23
N PHE A 62 -4.82 8.34 -7.56
CA PHE A 62 -4.90 8.00 -6.16
C PHE A 62 -4.49 6.55 -5.90
N SER A 63 -3.74 6.32 -4.83
CA SER A 63 -3.39 4.96 -4.37
C SER A 63 -3.39 4.90 -2.84
N GLU A 64 -4.12 3.93 -2.28
CA GLU A 64 -4.34 3.83 -0.84
C GLU A 64 -3.36 2.88 -0.13
N ASP A 65 -2.95 1.83 -0.84
CA ASP A 65 -2.29 0.65 -0.28
C ASP A 65 -0.79 0.63 -0.63
N LEU A 66 0.05 0.12 0.28
CA LEU A 66 1.46 -0.15 0.02
C LEU A 66 1.64 -1.66 -0.22
N ASP A 67 1.83 -2.03 -1.49
CA ASP A 67 1.98 -3.44 -1.90
C ASP A 67 3.47 -3.81 -2.02
N PHE A 68 3.87 -4.89 -1.34
CA PHE A 68 5.22 -5.42 -1.37
C PHE A 68 5.23 -6.90 -1.70
N SER A 69 6.28 -7.34 -2.36
CA SER A 69 6.52 -8.74 -2.69
C SER A 69 7.87 -9.14 -2.12
N LEU A 70 7.96 -10.30 -1.49
CA LEU A 70 9.26 -10.81 -1.05
C LEU A 70 10.17 -11.13 -2.25
N LEU A 71 11.48 -11.07 -2.06
CA LEU A 71 12.43 -11.42 -3.12
C LEU A 71 12.56 -12.93 -3.31
N SER A 72 12.17 -13.68 -2.29
CA SER A 72 12.13 -15.14 -2.29
C SER A 72 11.03 -15.60 -1.32
N PRO A 73 10.39 -16.76 -1.57
CA PRO A 73 9.36 -17.26 -0.68
C PRO A 73 9.83 -17.41 0.77
N MET A 74 9.04 -16.92 1.73
CA MET A 74 9.36 -16.99 3.16
C MET A 74 8.07 -17.12 3.98
N HIS A 75 7.73 -18.35 4.35
CA HIS A 75 6.47 -18.65 5.05
C HIS A 75 6.43 -18.19 6.51
N ASP A 76 7.59 -18.03 7.15
CA ASP A 76 7.73 -17.51 8.52
C ASP A 76 7.89 -15.99 8.57
N PHE A 77 7.70 -15.30 7.43
CA PHE A 77 7.74 -13.85 7.36
C PHE A 77 6.66 -13.24 8.27
N ASP A 78 7.09 -12.30 9.10
CA ASP A 78 6.20 -11.58 10.00
C ASP A 78 6.36 -10.07 9.84
N ILE A 79 5.28 -9.43 9.39
CA ILE A 79 5.20 -7.98 9.20
C ILE A 79 5.29 -7.22 10.54
N ASP A 80 4.89 -7.85 11.66
CA ASP A 80 4.91 -7.21 12.99
C ASP A 80 6.32 -6.81 13.42
N ARG A 81 7.35 -7.48 12.89
CA ARG A 81 8.76 -7.15 13.16
C ARG A 81 9.10 -5.71 12.75
N TYR A 82 8.35 -5.13 11.81
CA TYR A 82 8.54 -3.77 11.31
C TYR A 82 7.63 -2.74 11.99
N SER A 83 6.63 -3.16 12.77
CA SER A 83 5.64 -2.26 13.40
C SER A 83 6.29 -1.21 14.28
N SER A 84 7.19 -1.61 15.17
CA SER A 84 7.89 -0.67 16.07
C SER A 84 8.79 0.33 15.34
N ALA A 85 9.29 -0.02 14.15
CA ALA A 85 10.08 0.88 13.32
C ALA A 85 9.17 1.89 12.59
N LEU A 86 8.04 1.43 12.05
CA LEU A 86 7.03 2.27 11.42
C LEU A 86 6.45 3.29 12.39
N GLU A 87 6.03 2.86 13.58
CA GLU A 87 5.48 3.75 14.62
C GLU A 87 6.51 4.80 15.05
N ARG A 88 7.75 4.39 15.36
CA ARG A 88 8.81 5.34 15.73
C ARG A 88 9.08 6.36 14.64
N GLU A 89 9.16 5.93 13.39
CA GLU A 89 9.47 6.84 12.29
C GLU A 89 8.33 7.85 12.09
N LEU A 90 7.08 7.40 12.02
CA LEU A 90 5.92 8.30 11.87
C LEU A 90 5.75 9.25 13.07
N CYS A 91 5.93 8.76 14.29
CA CYS A 91 5.93 9.58 15.50
C CYS A 91 7.06 10.62 15.51
N ALA A 92 8.24 10.31 14.96
CA ALA A 92 9.34 11.27 14.85
C ALA A 92 9.00 12.47 13.94
N PHE A 93 8.13 12.27 12.94
CA PHE A 93 7.58 13.35 12.11
C PHE A 93 6.33 14.03 12.71
N GLY A 94 5.92 13.61 13.91
CA GLY A 94 4.81 14.17 14.68
C GLY A 94 3.49 13.41 14.56
N PHE A 95 3.40 12.39 13.71
CA PHE A 95 2.17 11.64 13.49
C PHE A 95 1.99 10.54 14.55
N ASP A 96 0.93 10.63 15.36
CA ASP A 96 0.53 9.56 16.27
C ASP A 96 -0.11 8.42 15.47
N VAL A 97 0.67 7.37 15.20
CA VAL A 97 0.28 6.23 14.38
C VAL A 97 0.34 4.95 15.19
N ARG A 98 -0.67 4.10 15.01
CA ARG A 98 -0.67 2.72 15.50
C ARG A 98 -0.63 1.73 14.35
N VAL A 99 0.20 0.70 14.48
CA VAL A 99 0.24 -0.41 13.53
C VAL A 99 -0.62 -1.55 14.06
N GLU A 100 -1.62 -1.94 13.29
CA GLU A 100 -2.46 -3.09 13.59
C GLU A 100 -2.30 -4.17 12.54
N LYS A 101 -1.83 -5.35 12.93
CA LYS A 101 -1.83 -6.50 12.05
C LYS A 101 -3.24 -6.98 11.77
N ARG A 102 -3.48 -7.34 10.51
CA ARG A 102 -4.71 -8.02 10.13
C ARG A 102 -4.56 -9.50 10.45
N ASN A 103 -5.26 -9.97 11.49
CA ASN A 103 -5.39 -11.40 11.76
C ASN A 103 -6.17 -12.05 10.61
N GLN A 104 -5.49 -12.91 9.85
CA GLN A 104 -6.14 -13.67 8.79
C GLN A 104 -6.62 -15.00 9.34
N VAL A 105 -7.91 -15.27 9.14
CA VAL A 105 -8.56 -16.52 9.57
C VAL A 105 -8.10 -17.71 8.72
N VAL A 106 -7.65 -17.44 7.49
CA VAL A 106 -7.13 -18.44 6.54
C VAL A 106 -5.68 -18.12 6.23
N ALA A 107 -4.83 -19.15 6.16
CA ALA A 107 -3.45 -18.99 5.72
C ALA A 107 -3.42 -18.48 4.27
N SER A 108 -3.05 -17.21 4.10
CA SER A 108 -2.81 -16.60 2.80
C SER A 108 -1.30 -16.39 2.58
N PRO A 109 -0.83 -16.48 1.33
CA PRO A 109 0.51 -16.03 0.96
C PRO A 109 0.68 -14.51 1.16
N VAL A 110 -0.39 -13.74 1.26
CA VAL A 110 -0.30 -12.29 1.55
C VAL A 110 -0.42 -12.05 3.04
N LYS A 111 0.47 -11.26 3.64
CA LYS A 111 0.35 -10.73 5.02
C LYS A 111 -0.02 -9.25 4.98
N SER A 112 -0.91 -8.81 5.86
CA SER A 112 -1.35 -7.40 5.86
C SER A 112 -1.26 -6.75 7.24
N ALA A 113 -0.93 -5.46 7.27
CA ALA A 113 -1.00 -4.59 8.43
C ALA A 113 -1.65 -3.25 8.06
N PHE A 114 -2.15 -2.51 9.05
CA PHE A 114 -2.72 -1.19 8.87
C PHE A 114 -2.00 -0.18 9.73
N LEU A 115 -1.56 0.93 9.12
CA LEU A 115 -1.23 2.15 9.83
C LEU A 115 -2.53 2.91 10.05
N LYS A 116 -2.83 3.25 11.30
CA LYS A 116 -4.01 4.04 11.65
C LYS A 116 -3.60 5.30 12.38
N THR A 117 -4.18 6.42 11.98
CA THR A 117 -4.08 7.70 12.69
C THR A 117 -5.39 8.45 12.65
N SER A 118 -5.59 9.36 13.60
CA SER A 118 -6.71 10.29 13.58
C SER A 118 -6.50 11.31 12.46
N THR A 119 -7.37 11.34 11.45
CA THR A 119 -7.23 12.29 10.32
C THR A 119 -7.19 13.71 10.82
N PHE A 120 -8.04 14.05 11.80
CA PHE A 120 -8.08 15.39 12.40
C PHE A 120 -6.73 15.80 13.00
N ASN A 121 -6.14 14.96 13.86
CA ASN A 121 -4.86 15.27 14.52
C ASN A 121 -3.73 15.35 13.48
N ALA A 122 -3.74 14.45 12.50
CA ALA A 122 -2.74 14.42 11.45
C ALA A 122 -2.82 15.65 10.53
N LEU A 123 -4.03 16.15 10.24
CA LEU A 123 -4.24 17.39 9.49
C LEU A 123 -3.77 18.62 10.25
N LEU A 124 -3.91 18.67 11.58
CA LEU A 124 -3.36 19.76 12.39
C LEU A 124 -1.83 19.85 12.32
N ILE A 125 -1.14 18.76 11.98
CA ILE A 125 0.32 18.75 11.84
C ILE A 125 0.73 19.38 10.50
N ILE A 126 -0.04 19.12 9.44
CA ILE A 126 0.33 19.47 8.06
C ILE A 126 -0.38 20.71 7.51
N SER A 127 -1.53 21.09 8.07
CA SER A 127 -2.30 22.27 7.66
C SER A 127 -1.83 23.50 8.43
N THR A 128 -1.74 24.62 7.74
CA THR A 128 -1.53 25.94 8.37
C THR A 128 -2.83 26.56 8.87
N ASP A 129 -3.98 26.10 8.38
CA ASP A 129 -5.30 26.61 8.76
C ASP A 129 -6.11 25.52 9.48
N GLU A 130 -6.50 25.81 10.73
CA GLU A 130 -7.36 24.93 11.53
C GLU A 130 -8.77 24.78 10.95
N SER A 131 -9.23 25.73 10.14
CA SER A 131 -10.56 25.71 9.52
C SER A 131 -10.73 24.45 8.66
N ILE A 132 -9.70 24.10 7.88
CA ILE A 132 -9.64 22.91 7.03
C ILE A 132 -9.75 21.63 7.85
N ALA A 133 -9.05 21.56 8.98
CA ALA A 133 -9.11 20.38 9.85
C ALA A 133 -10.52 20.19 10.44
N ARG A 134 -11.28 21.28 10.66
CA ARG A 134 -12.65 21.23 11.20
C ARG A 134 -13.69 20.78 10.18
N GLU A 135 -13.39 20.85 8.88
CA GLU A 135 -14.26 20.30 7.82
C GLU A 135 -14.30 18.78 7.85
N VAL A 136 -13.27 18.14 8.43
CA VAL A 136 -13.18 16.69 8.52
C VAL A 136 -14.04 16.15 9.69
N PRO A 137 -14.82 15.07 9.48
CA PRO A 137 -15.63 14.48 10.54
C PRO A 137 -14.81 14.10 11.77
N ARG A 138 -15.28 14.51 12.96
CA ARG A 138 -14.66 14.12 14.23
C ARG A 138 -14.68 12.60 14.39
N GLY A 139 -13.49 12.01 14.57
CA GLY A 139 -13.31 10.56 14.68
C GLY A 139 -13.01 9.84 13.37
N GLN A 140 -12.85 10.56 12.25
CA GLN A 140 -12.34 9.95 11.02
C GLN A 140 -10.91 9.44 11.25
N VAL A 141 -10.67 8.19 10.83
CA VAL A 141 -9.36 7.54 10.93
C VAL A 141 -8.79 7.35 9.54
N LEU A 142 -7.63 7.92 9.29
CA LEU A 142 -6.83 7.65 8.10
C LEU A 142 -6.17 6.29 8.28
N LYS A 143 -6.36 5.41 7.28
CA LYS A 143 -5.82 4.05 7.27
C LYS A 143 -4.96 3.84 6.04
N ILE A 144 -3.72 3.42 6.21
CA ILE A 144 -2.83 2.98 5.12
C ILE A 144 -2.60 1.49 5.31
N LYS A 145 -2.93 0.71 4.29
CA LYS A 145 -2.76 -0.74 4.32
C LYS A 145 -1.36 -1.08 3.79
N LEU A 146 -0.67 -1.96 4.48
CA LEU A 146 0.55 -2.60 4.00
C LEU A 146 0.21 -4.04 3.65
N GLU A 147 0.55 -4.49 2.46
CA GLU A 147 0.41 -5.88 2.03
C GLU A 147 1.77 -6.43 1.59
N VAL A 148 2.09 -7.64 2.02
CA VAL A 148 3.34 -8.32 1.67
C VAL A 148 3.02 -9.70 1.14
N ASP A 149 3.29 -9.95 -0.13
CA ASP A 149 3.24 -11.28 -0.74
C ASP A 149 4.48 -12.10 -0.32
N THR A 150 4.23 -13.18 0.41
CA THR A 150 5.25 -14.08 0.97
C THR A 150 5.55 -15.29 0.10
N ASP A 151 4.80 -15.49 -0.99
CA ASP A 151 5.03 -16.55 -1.98
C ASP A 151 4.90 -16.00 -3.41
N PRO A 152 5.80 -15.08 -3.82
CA PRO A 152 5.65 -14.39 -5.09
C PRO A 152 6.10 -15.25 -6.28
N PRO A 153 5.51 -15.01 -7.47
CA PRO A 153 5.89 -15.73 -8.67
C PRO A 153 7.36 -15.45 -9.02
N PRO A 154 8.12 -16.45 -9.49
CA PRO A 154 9.51 -16.23 -9.87
C PRO A 154 9.63 -15.38 -11.15
N GLY A 155 10.79 -14.75 -11.34
CA GLY A 155 11.18 -14.15 -12.61
C GLY A 155 10.92 -12.65 -12.77
N PHE A 156 10.52 -11.95 -11.71
CA PHE A 156 10.50 -10.48 -11.71
C PHE A 156 11.93 -9.92 -11.53
N SER A 157 12.19 -8.80 -12.18
CA SER A 157 13.38 -7.99 -11.97
C SER A 157 13.08 -6.85 -11.00
N THR A 158 14.11 -6.37 -10.31
CA THR A 158 13.99 -5.26 -9.36
C THR A 158 14.96 -4.15 -9.69
N GLU A 159 14.56 -2.93 -9.39
CA GLU A 159 15.39 -1.73 -9.51
C GLU A 159 15.37 -0.97 -8.18
N SER A 160 16.33 -0.06 -8.01
CA SER A 160 16.38 0.83 -6.84
C SER A 160 15.91 2.22 -7.26
N GLY A 161 14.71 2.59 -6.82
CA GLY A 161 14.21 3.96 -6.91
C GLY A 161 14.70 4.81 -5.74
N PHE A 162 14.82 6.11 -5.94
CA PHE A 162 15.30 7.04 -4.92
C PHE A 162 14.22 8.06 -4.57
N LEU A 163 13.86 8.12 -3.29
CA LEU A 163 13.00 9.16 -2.74
C LEU A 163 13.88 10.19 -2.06
N LEU A 164 13.68 11.47 -2.39
CA LEU A 164 14.50 12.58 -1.89
C LEU A 164 13.94 13.25 -0.64
N GLN A 165 12.69 12.94 -0.29
CA GLN A 165 12.00 13.47 0.88
C GLN A 165 11.44 12.32 1.74
N PRO A 166 11.26 12.53 3.06
CA PRO A 166 11.69 13.71 3.84
C PRO A 166 13.23 13.83 3.95
N ILE A 167 13.94 12.73 3.72
CA ILE A 167 15.40 12.64 3.50
C ILE A 167 15.67 11.73 2.30
N PRO A 168 16.86 11.76 1.68
CA PRO A 168 17.19 10.82 0.61
C PRO A 168 17.31 9.37 1.08
N PHE A 169 16.55 8.44 0.48
CA PHE A 169 16.66 7.00 0.71
C PHE A 169 16.32 6.19 -0.55
N ALA A 170 16.75 4.92 -0.57
CA ALA A 170 16.51 4.01 -1.67
C ALA A 170 15.37 3.05 -1.37
N VAL A 171 14.47 2.85 -2.32
CA VAL A 171 13.39 1.87 -2.27
C VAL A 171 13.67 0.82 -3.34
N ARG A 172 13.75 -0.45 -2.95
CA ARG A 172 13.78 -1.54 -3.92
C ARG A 172 12.35 -1.73 -4.44
N SER A 173 12.16 -1.62 -5.75
CA SER A 173 10.87 -1.84 -6.41
C SER A 173 11.00 -2.86 -7.53
N TYR A 174 9.86 -3.35 -8.02
CA TYR A 174 9.82 -4.05 -9.30
C TYR A 174 10.30 -3.11 -10.41
N ALA A 175 10.98 -3.67 -11.41
CA ALA A 175 11.33 -2.89 -12.59
C ALA A 175 10.08 -2.44 -13.33
N LEU A 176 10.18 -1.32 -14.07
CA LEU A 176 9.04 -0.76 -14.79
C LEU A 176 8.30 -1.78 -15.71
N PRO A 177 8.98 -2.66 -16.47
CA PRO A 177 8.31 -3.69 -17.26
C PRO A 177 7.49 -4.67 -16.42
N ASP A 178 8.00 -5.06 -15.24
CA ASP A 178 7.31 -5.99 -14.33
C ASP A 178 6.14 -5.33 -13.60
N LEU A 179 6.27 -4.04 -13.26
CA LEU A 179 5.14 -3.23 -12.77
C LEU A 179 4.02 -3.18 -13.81
N PHE A 180 4.35 -2.96 -15.08
CA PHE A 180 3.39 -2.99 -16.17
C PHE A 180 2.75 -4.38 -16.35
N ALA A 181 3.57 -5.44 -16.35
CA ALA A 181 3.10 -6.81 -16.45
C ALA A 181 2.13 -7.18 -15.31
N SER A 182 2.40 -6.74 -14.07
CA SER A 182 1.53 -6.97 -12.93
C SER A 182 0.14 -6.32 -13.11
N LYS A 183 0.08 -5.12 -13.71
CA LYS A 183 -1.19 -4.44 -14.03
C LYS A 183 -1.94 -5.14 -15.15
N MET A 184 -1.25 -5.58 -16.20
CA MET A 184 -1.86 -6.38 -17.27
C MET A 184 -2.43 -7.69 -16.72
N HIS A 185 -1.70 -8.38 -15.85
CA HIS A 185 -2.16 -9.58 -15.18
C HIS A 185 -3.44 -9.34 -14.36
N ALA A 186 -3.46 -8.28 -13.54
CA ALA A 186 -4.64 -7.93 -12.74
C ALA A 186 -5.89 -7.69 -13.61
N VAL A 187 -5.75 -6.97 -14.72
CA VAL A 187 -6.85 -6.72 -15.66
C VAL A 187 -7.33 -8.02 -16.32
N LEU A 188 -6.41 -8.85 -16.80
CA LEU A 188 -6.76 -10.12 -17.45
C LEU A 188 -7.45 -11.11 -16.49
N CYS A 189 -6.98 -11.20 -15.25
CA CYS A 189 -7.60 -12.02 -14.22
C CYS A 189 -8.98 -11.50 -13.83
N LEU A 190 -9.16 -10.18 -13.71
CA LEU A 190 -10.47 -9.57 -13.46
C LEU A 190 -11.45 -9.90 -14.59
N CYS A 191 -11.04 -9.78 -15.86
CA CYS A 191 -11.86 -10.15 -17.01
C CYS A 191 -12.27 -11.62 -16.99
N ARG A 192 -11.38 -12.53 -16.56
CA ARG A 192 -11.71 -13.96 -16.41
C ARG A 192 -12.73 -14.19 -15.30
N CYS A 193 -12.59 -13.54 -14.15
CA CYS A 193 -13.56 -13.64 -13.05
C CYS A 193 -14.94 -13.10 -13.46
N ILE A 194 -15.00 -11.98 -14.19
CA ILE A 194 -16.27 -11.42 -14.68
C ILE A 194 -16.94 -12.38 -15.68
N LYS A 195 -16.17 -12.97 -16.61
CA LYS A 195 -16.72 -13.98 -17.53
C LYS A 195 -17.27 -15.19 -16.76
N GLN A 196 -16.51 -15.74 -15.81
CA GLN A 196 -16.98 -16.88 -15.00
C GLN A 196 -18.21 -16.55 -14.13
N ALA A 197 -18.30 -15.33 -13.60
CA ALA A 197 -19.47 -14.86 -12.85
C ALA A 197 -20.71 -14.75 -13.76
N ASN A 198 -20.56 -14.20 -14.97
CA ASN A 198 -21.65 -14.10 -15.94
C ASN A 198 -22.09 -15.49 -16.46
N THR A 199 -21.16 -16.40 -16.76
CA THR A 199 -21.51 -17.77 -17.19
C THR A 199 -22.23 -18.57 -16.09
N ARG A 200 -22.01 -18.26 -14.80
CA ARG A 200 -22.77 -18.86 -13.69
C ARG A 200 -24.16 -18.27 -13.48
N LEU A 201 -24.41 -17.05 -13.95
CA LEU A 201 -25.73 -16.41 -13.90
C LEU A 201 -26.62 -16.82 -15.10
N GLU A 202 -26.03 -17.31 -16.18
CA GLU A 202 -26.73 -17.76 -17.40
C GLU A 202 -27.09 -19.27 -17.41
N GLN A 203 -26.83 -20.02 -16.34
CA GLN A 203 -27.31 -21.41 -16.25
C GLN A 203 -28.73 -21.46 -15.68
N PRO A 204 -29.74 -21.90 -16.46
CA PRO A 204 -31.02 -22.28 -15.88
C PRO A 204 -30.82 -23.51 -14.99
N LEU A 205 -31.52 -23.53 -13.85
CA LEU A 205 -31.68 -24.72 -13.01
C LEU A 205 -32.28 -25.84 -13.86
N ASP A 206 -31.43 -26.75 -14.34
CA ASP A 206 -31.90 -28.05 -14.82
C ASP A 206 -31.00 -29.18 -14.32
N SER A 207 -31.70 -30.23 -13.91
CA SER A 207 -31.27 -31.39 -13.17
C SER A 207 -30.35 -32.34 -13.96
N HIS A 208 -29.58 -33.12 -13.19
CA HIS A 208 -28.84 -34.33 -13.60
C HIS A 208 -27.68 -34.11 -14.58
N TYR A 209 -26.45 -34.36 -14.12
CA TYR A 209 -25.68 -35.56 -14.44
C TYR A 209 -24.29 -35.47 -13.78
N THR A 210 -23.93 -36.57 -13.13
CA THR A 210 -22.58 -36.98 -12.75
C THR A 210 -21.57 -36.68 -13.87
N THR A 211 -20.35 -36.23 -13.54
CA THR A 211 -19.08 -36.95 -13.83
C THR A 211 -17.89 -36.13 -13.31
N SER A 212 -17.00 -36.85 -12.63
CA SER A 212 -15.66 -36.45 -12.18
C SER A 212 -14.83 -35.76 -13.27
N LEU A 213 -14.01 -34.77 -12.90
CA LEU A 213 -12.68 -34.58 -13.50
C LEU A 213 -11.78 -33.77 -12.56
N ARG A 214 -10.89 -34.50 -11.85
CA ARG A 214 -9.52 -34.05 -11.55
C ARG A 214 -8.85 -33.67 -12.87
N ILE A 215 -8.04 -32.62 -12.93
CA ILE A 215 -6.66 -32.62 -13.49
C ILE A 215 -5.88 -31.41 -12.90
N LYS A 216 -4.80 -31.71 -12.15
CA LYS A 216 -3.50 -30.99 -12.18
C LYS A 216 -2.68 -31.61 -13.33
N PRO A 217 -1.65 -30.97 -13.90
CA PRO A 217 -1.03 -29.68 -13.55
C PRO A 217 -1.32 -28.56 -14.56
#